data_AF-A0AAD4S8T9-F1
#
_entry.id   AF-A0AAD4S8T9-F1
#
_cell.length_a   1.000
_cell.length_b   1.000
_cell.length_c   1.000
_cell.angle_alpha   90.00
_cell.angle_beta   90.00
_cell.angle_gamma   90.00
#
_symmetry.space_group_name_H-M   'P 1'
#
loop_
_entity.id
_entity.type
_entity.pdbx_description
1 polymer ?
#
loop_
_entity_poly.entity_id
_entity_poly.type
_entity_poly.pdbx_seq_one_letter_code
_entity_poly.pdbx_strand_id
1 'polypeptide(L)'
;ELSRFQAGVTMEISRLDAWYSTKEGSVEGPATYVLHGLCRRCCLPEIVLRCMQVSVSLAESGSIPENHDELIELVASDESGLLHLFSQQQLQEFLIFEREYSIFKMERQEEFSIEDS
;
A
#
# COMPACT_ATOMS: atom_id res chain seq x y z
N GLU A 1 20.00 -2.89 1.09
CA GLU A 1 18.71 -2.85 1.82
C GLU A 1 18.19 -1.42 1.79
N LEU A 2 16.89 -1.22 1.55
CA LEU A 2 16.28 0.12 1.47
C LEU A 2 16.28 0.75 2.86
N SER A 3 17.05 1.81 3.07
CA SER A 3 17.30 2.46 4.37
C SER A 3 16.06 3.01 5.07
N ARG A 4 14.95 3.16 4.34
CA ARG A 4 13.65 3.64 4.85
C ARG A 4 12.68 2.49 5.24
N PHE A 5 13.05 1.24 4.98
CA PHE A 5 12.17 0.09 5.26
C PHE A 5 12.26 -0.28 6.75
N GLN A 6 11.48 0.38 7.61
CA GLN A 6 11.28 -0.11 8.97
C GLN A 6 10.43 -1.38 8.91
N ALA A 7 11.03 -2.50 9.29
CA ALA A 7 10.36 -3.78 9.51
C ALA A 7 9.50 -3.70 10.79
N GLY A 8 8.44 -2.88 10.74
CA GLY A 8 7.39 -2.79 11.76
C GLY A 8 6.30 -3.85 11.57
N VAL A 9 6.54 -4.88 10.76
CA VAL A 9 5.63 -6.02 10.62
C VAL A 9 6.08 -7.06 11.62
N THR A 10 5.24 -7.31 12.63
CA THR A 10 5.41 -8.43 13.55
C THR A 10 5.65 -9.71 12.73
N MET A 11 6.85 -10.31 12.82
CA MET A 11 7.18 -11.55 12.11
C MET A 11 6.45 -12.78 12.66
N GLU A 12 5.64 -12.61 13.70
CA GLU A 12 4.74 -13.64 14.17
C GLU A 12 3.56 -13.76 13.21
N ILE A 13 3.45 -14.91 12.55
CA ILE A 13 2.26 -15.27 11.78
C ILE A 13 1.09 -15.35 12.77
N SER A 14 0.34 -14.26 12.90
CA SER A 14 -0.91 -14.26 13.65
C SER A 14 -1.94 -15.04 12.86
N ARG A 15 -2.20 -16.29 13.28
CA ARG A 15 -3.32 -17.07 12.75
C ARG A 15 -4.63 -16.41 13.18
N LEU A 16 -5.22 -15.68 12.24
CA LEU A 16 -6.57 -15.17 12.37
C LEU A 16 -7.55 -16.32 12.16
N ASP A 17 -7.93 -16.97 13.26
CA ASP A 17 -8.90 -18.05 13.25
C ASP A 17 -10.32 -17.44 13.44
N ALA A 18 -11.00 -17.11 12.33
CA ALA A 18 -12.39 -16.65 12.36
C ALA A 18 -13.35 -17.84 12.18
N TRP A 19 -14.25 -18.06 13.15
CA TRP A 19 -15.17 -19.19 13.19
C TRP A 19 -16.60 -18.78 13.54
N TYR A 20 -17.59 -19.51 13.05
CA TYR A 20 -18.99 -19.38 13.49
C TYR A 20 -19.24 -20.17 14.77
N SER A 21 -19.93 -19.54 15.74
CA SER A 21 -20.36 -20.18 16.98
C SER A 21 -21.89 -20.32 17.02
N THR A 22 -22.36 -21.49 17.48
CA THR A 22 -23.77 -21.69 17.83
C THR A 22 -24.17 -20.90 19.08
N LYS A 23 -25.46 -20.84 19.38
CA LYS A 23 -25.96 -20.22 20.61
C LYS A 23 -25.47 -20.93 21.87
N GLU A 24 -25.12 -22.19 21.73
CA GLU A 24 -24.57 -23.08 22.76
C GLU A 24 -23.04 -22.97 22.86
N GLY A 25 -22.40 -22.16 22.00
CA GLY A 25 -20.96 -21.89 22.02
C GLY A 25 -20.10 -22.91 21.28
N SER A 26 -20.70 -23.88 20.56
CA SER A 26 -19.95 -24.83 19.75
C SER A 26 -19.52 -24.22 18.42
N VAL A 27 -18.31 -24.53 17.97
CA VAL A 27 -17.75 -24.05 16.70
C VAL A 27 -18.25 -24.93 15.55
N GLU A 28 -18.87 -24.33 14.52
CA GLU A 28 -19.43 -25.07 13.38
C GLU A 28 -18.55 -25.06 12.13
N GLY A 29 -17.79 -23.99 11.89
CA GLY A 29 -16.93 -23.89 10.72
C GLY A 29 -16.25 -22.54 10.53
N PRO A 30 -15.32 -22.42 9.56
CA PRO A 30 -14.58 -21.19 9.30
C PRO A 30 -15.50 -20.08 8.76
N ALA A 31 -15.34 -18.88 9.30
CA ALA A 31 -16.02 -17.67 8.82
C ALA A 31 -15.24 -17.06 7.65
N THR A 32 -15.25 -17.73 6.50
CA THR A 32 -14.46 -17.35 5.32
C THR A 32 -14.69 -15.90 4.86
N TYR A 33 -15.92 -15.38 4.94
CA TYR A 33 -16.21 -13.99 4.61
C TYR A 33 -15.50 -12.99 5.53
N VAL A 34 -15.35 -13.33 6.82
CA VAL A 34 -14.60 -12.51 7.79
C VAL A 34 -13.12 -12.52 7.44
N LEU A 35 -12.55 -13.69 7.13
CA LEU A 35 -11.16 -13.80 6.69
C LEU A 35 -10.91 -13.00 5.41
N HIS A 36 -11.76 -13.13 4.41
CA HIS A 36 -11.66 -12.36 3.16
C HIS A 36 -11.78 -10.85 3.42
N GLY A 37 -12.70 -10.42 4.27
CA GLY A 37 -12.84 -9.01 4.64
C GLY A 37 -11.61 -8.46 5.35
N LEU A 38 -11.01 -9.24 6.25
CA LEU A 38 -9.79 -8.87 6.98
C LEU A 38 -8.56 -8.87 6.07
N CYS A 39 -8.36 -9.90 5.25
CA CYS A 39 -7.28 -9.90 4.26
C CYS A 39 -7.38 -8.70 3.30
N ARG A 40 -8.58 -8.34 2.85
CA ARG A 40 -8.77 -7.16 1.99
C ARG A 40 -8.45 -5.85 2.72
N ARG A 41 -8.96 -5.65 3.94
CA ARG A 41 -8.74 -4.40 4.70
C ARG A 41 -7.34 -4.27 5.29
N CYS A 42 -6.68 -5.39 5.60
CA CYS A 42 -5.38 -5.37 6.26
C CYS A 42 -4.22 -5.55 5.28
N CYS A 43 -4.35 -6.37 4.23
CA CYS A 43 -3.21 -6.68 3.36
C CYS A 43 -3.13 -5.78 2.14
N LEU A 44 -4.26 -5.45 1.51
CA LEU A 44 -4.23 -4.66 0.26
C LEU A 44 -3.72 -3.22 0.49
N PRO A 45 -4.19 -2.46 1.51
CA PRO A 45 -3.63 -1.14 1.79
C PRO A 45 -2.14 -1.17 2.10
N GLU A 46 -1.71 -2.14 2.91
CA GLU A 46 -0.29 -2.31 3.26
C GLU A 46 0.58 -2.64 2.05
N ILE A 47 0.11 -3.53 1.16
CA ILE A 47 0.84 -3.84 -0.09
C ILE A 47 0.98 -2.58 -0.95
N VAL A 48 -0.10 -1.82 -1.12
CA VAL A 48 -0.06 -0.56 -1.88
C VAL A 48 0.94 0.42 -1.26
N LEU A 49 0.91 0.62 0.06
CA LEU A 49 1.84 1.51 0.76
C LEU A 49 3.30 1.07 0.58
N ARG A 50 3.58 -0.24 0.63
CA ARG A 50 4.93 -0.74 0.36
C ARG A 50 5.35 -0.53 -1.10
N CYS A 51 4.45 -0.67 -2.06
CA CYS A 51 4.72 -0.33 -3.46
C CYS A 51 5.05 1.17 -3.61
N MET A 52 4.26 2.06 -2.99
CA MET A 52 4.51 3.50 -2.99
C MET A 52 5.89 3.85 -2.39
N GLN A 53 6.23 3.25 -1.26
CA GLN A 53 7.52 3.44 -0.60
C GLN A 53 8.69 3.00 -1.50
N VAL A 54 8.54 1.89 -2.24
CA VAL A 54 9.52 1.44 -3.23
C VAL A 54 9.62 2.43 -4.38
N SER A 55 8.50 2.94 -4.92
CA SER A 55 8.51 3.96 -5.97
C SER A 55 9.26 5.23 -5.55
N VAL A 56 9.02 5.73 -4.33
CA VAL A 56 9.73 6.88 -3.77
C VAL A 56 11.23 6.60 -3.68
N SER A 57 11.61 5.43 -3.16
CA SER A 57 13.03 5.06 -3.02
C SER A 57 13.74 4.93 -4.36
N LEU A 58 13.05 4.41 -5.38
CA LEU A 58 13.57 4.33 -6.75
C LEU A 58 13.74 5.73 -7.35
N ALA A 59 12.74 6.60 -7.20
CA ALA A 59 12.79 7.98 -7.70
C ALA A 59 13.92 8.78 -7.03
N GLU A 60 14.09 8.63 -5.72
CA GLU A 60 15.22 9.21 -4.97
C GLU A 60 16.58 8.76 -5.53
N SER A 61 16.68 7.49 -5.94
CA SER A 61 17.89 6.95 -6.59
C SER A 61 18.06 7.34 -8.06
N GLY A 62 17.14 8.12 -8.62
CA GLY A 62 17.15 8.60 -10.00
C GLY A 62 16.46 7.70 -11.02
N SER A 63 15.76 6.65 -10.58
CA SER A 63 14.96 5.77 -11.44
C SER A 63 13.47 6.08 -11.25
N ILE A 64 12.84 6.67 -12.27
CA ILE A 64 11.40 6.99 -12.25
C ILE A 64 10.65 5.77 -12.82
N PRO A 65 9.86 5.02 -12.02
CA PRO A 65 9.07 3.90 -12.52
C PRO A 65 7.91 4.38 -13.39
N GLU A 66 7.73 3.77 -14.56
CA GLU A 66 6.66 4.13 -15.51
C GLU A 66 5.25 3.86 -14.93
N ASN A 67 5.12 2.88 -14.04
CA ASN A 67 3.81 2.38 -13.59
C ASN A 67 3.32 3.03 -12.28
N HIS A 68 3.99 4.08 -11.79
CA HIS A 68 3.55 4.75 -10.55
C HIS A 68 2.14 5.33 -10.70
N ASP A 69 1.88 5.99 -11.83
CA ASP A 69 0.61 6.67 -12.10
C ASP A 69 -0.55 5.65 -12.22
N GLU A 70 -0.28 4.44 -12.74
CA GLU A 70 -1.25 3.32 -12.79
C GLU A 70 -1.66 2.85 -11.39
N LEU A 71 -0.74 2.83 -10.43
CA LEU A 71 -1.04 2.46 -9.05
C LEU A 71 -1.95 3.51 -8.38
N ILE A 72 -1.72 4.81 -8.66
CA ILE A 72 -2.58 5.89 -8.18
C ILE A 72 -3.99 5.74 -8.76
N GLU A 73 -4.10 5.53 -10.08
CA GLU A 73 -5.38 5.34 -10.76
C GLU A 73 -6.12 4.12 -10.22
N LEU A 74 -5.42 3.00 -10.01
CA LEU A 74 -6.00 1.79 -9.44
C LEU A 74 -6.61 2.05 -8.05
N VAL A 75 -5.91 2.79 -7.19
CA VAL A 75 -6.40 3.11 -5.84
C VAL A 75 -7.56 4.09 -5.86
N ALA A 76 -7.49 5.10 -6.72
CA ALA A 76 -8.48 6.18 -6.83
C ALA A 76 -9.75 5.78 -7.60
N SER A 77 -9.70 4.71 -8.40
CA SER A 77 -10.83 4.22 -9.17
C SER A 77 -11.97 3.73 -8.26
N ASP A 78 -13.17 4.28 -8.47
CA ASP A 78 -14.40 3.83 -7.80
C ASP A 78 -14.71 2.36 -8.11
N GLU A 79 -14.31 1.86 -9.29
CA GLU A 79 -14.54 0.47 -9.71
C GLU A 79 -13.69 -0.52 -8.90
N SER A 80 -12.49 -0.12 -8.48
CA SER A 80 -11.62 -0.98 -7.67
C SER A 80 -12.12 -1.05 -6.22
N GLY A 81 -12.76 0.01 -5.74
CA GLY A 81 -13.21 0.16 -4.36
C GLY A 81 -12.07 0.13 -3.34
N LEU A 82 -10.81 0.21 -3.78
CA LEU A 82 -9.64 0.06 -2.92
C LEU A 82 -9.51 1.22 -1.94
N LEU A 83 -9.84 2.44 -2.35
CA LEU A 83 -9.80 3.62 -1.49
C LEU A 83 -10.55 3.41 -0.17
N HIS A 84 -11.69 2.70 -0.21
CA HIS A 84 -12.51 2.42 0.97
C HIS A 84 -11.92 1.38 1.93
N LEU A 85 -10.83 0.70 1.54
CA LEU A 85 -10.13 -0.26 2.39
C LEU A 85 -9.10 0.42 3.30
N PHE A 86 -8.65 1.63 2.95
CA PHE A 86 -7.64 2.38 3.70
C PHE A 86 -8.25 2.97 4.97
N SER A 87 -7.52 2.88 6.08
CA SER A 87 -7.76 3.78 7.20
C SER A 87 -7.36 5.21 6.85
N GLN A 88 -7.86 6.20 7.60
CA GLN A 88 -7.47 7.59 7.41
C GLN A 88 -5.95 7.80 7.51
N GLN A 89 -5.29 7.12 8.44
CA GLN A 89 -3.84 7.21 8.62
C GLN A 89 -3.09 6.64 7.41
N GLN A 90 -3.50 5.47 6.92
CA GLN A 90 -2.89 4.86 5.73
C GLN A 90 -3.11 5.74 4.48
N LEU A 91 -4.26 6.38 4.35
CA LEU A 91 -4.50 7.31 3.24
C LEU A 91 -3.62 8.56 3.33
N GLN A 92 -3.39 9.09 4.53
CA GLN A 92 -2.43 10.19 4.72
C GLN A 92 -1.01 9.77 4.35
N GLU A 93 -0.58 8.58 4.76
CA GLU A 93 0.73 8.03 4.40
C GLU A 93 0.87 7.82 2.88
N PHE A 94 -0.17 7.29 2.23
CA PHE A 94 -0.23 7.14 0.78
C PHE A 94 -0.03 8.49 0.05
N LEU A 95 -0.73 9.54 0.49
CA LEU A 95 -0.60 10.89 -0.08
C LEU A 95 0.78 11.51 0.17
N ILE A 96 1.40 11.21 1.31
CA ILE A 96 2.77 11.66 1.60
C ILE A 96 3.75 11.01 0.61
N PHE A 97 3.63 9.71 0.35
CA PHE A 97 4.49 9.03 -0.62
C PHE A 97 4.28 9.53 -2.05
N GLU A 98 3.03 9.77 -2.47
CA GLU A 98 2.76 10.37 -3.80
C GLU A 98 3.44 11.73 -3.93
N ARG A 99 3.31 12.59 -2.91
CA ARG A 99 3.96 13.90 -2.89
C ARG A 99 5.48 13.79 -2.99
N GLU A 100 6.11 12.93 -2.19
CA GLU A 100 7.56 12.73 -2.22
C GLU A 100 8.03 12.22 -3.59
N TYR A 101 7.32 11.26 -4.16
CA TYR A 101 7.60 10.75 -5.50
C TYR A 101 7.52 11.85 -6.57
N SER A 102 6.44 12.64 -6.54
CA SER A 102 6.21 13.76 -7.47
C SER A 102 7.33 14.81 -7.39
N ILE A 103 7.85 15.10 -6.19
CA ILE A 103 9.01 15.99 -6.01
C ILE A 103 10.24 15.43 -6.71
N PHE A 104 10.61 14.17 -6.43
CA PHE A 104 11.79 13.56 -7.07
C PHE A 104 11.66 13.46 -8.60
N LYS A 105 10.44 13.19 -9.10
CA LYS A 105 10.14 13.19 -10.53
C LYS A 105 10.39 14.56 -11.16
N MET A 106 9.94 15.64 -10.52
CA MET A 106 10.16 17.01 -11.00
C MET A 106 11.65 17.41 -10.94
N GLU A 107 12.33 17.15 -9.82
CA GLU A 107 13.77 17.46 -9.66
C GLU A 107 14.62 16.78 -10.74
N ARG A 108 14.32 15.52 -11.05
CA ARG A 108 14.98 14.78 -12.14
C ARG A 108 14.69 15.39 -13.51
N GLN A 109 13.45 15.77 -13.79
CA GLN A 109 13.09 16.40 -15.08
C GLN A 109 13.81 17.73 -15.28
N GLU A 110 13.98 18.53 -14.22
CA GLU A 110 14.75 19.78 -14.27
C GLU A 110 16.23 19.53 -14.58
N GLU A 111 16.87 18.57 -13.94
CA GLU A 111 18.27 18.22 -14.21
C GLU A 111 18.52 17.82 -15.67
N PHE A 112 17.68 16.95 -16.24
CA PHE A 112 17.80 16.57 -17.66
C PHE A 112 17.64 17.78 -18.60
N SER A 113 16.75 18.73 -18.26
CA SER A 113 16.55 19.93 -19.10
C SER A 113 17.76 20.88 -19.09
N ILE A 114 18.55 20.88 -18.02
CA ILE A 114 19.78 21.69 -17.89
C ILE A 114 20.95 21.02 -18.63
N GLU A 115 21.04 19.68 -18.61
CA GLU A 115 22.10 18.94 -19.33
C GLU A 115 21.98 19.01 -20.86
N ASP A 116 20.76 19.16 -21.38
CA ASP A 116 20.48 19.30 -22.82
C ASP A 116 20.61 20.76 -23.35
N SER A 117 20.95 21.73 -22.49
CA SER A 117 21.07 23.17 -22.81
C SER A 117 22.51 23.66 -22.90
#